data_AF-A0A928Z726-F1
#
_entry.id   AF-A0A928Z726-F1
#
_cell.length_a   1.000
_cell.length_b   1.000
_cell.length_c   1.000
_cell.angle_alpha   90.00
_cell.angle_beta   90.00
_cell.angle_gamma   90.00
#
_symmetry.space_group_name_H-M   'P 1'
#
loop_
_entity.id
_entity.type
_entity.pdbx_description
1 polymer ?
#
loop_
_entity_poly.entity_id
_entity_poly.type
_entity_poly.pdbx_seq_one_letter_code
_entity_poly.pdbx_strand_id
1 'polypeptide(L)' 'MTDRKRALITGITGQDGSYLSELLLEKGYEVHGIIRRTSTFN' A
#
# COMPACT_ATOMS: atom_id res chain seq x y z
N MET A 1 3.42 -18.78 14.70
CA MET A 1 3.59 -17.49 14.01
C MET A 1 2.20 -17.10 13.52
N THR A 2 1.63 -16.01 14.04
CA THR A 2 0.31 -15.54 13.61
C THR A 2 0.40 -15.05 12.18
N ASP A 3 -0.33 -15.71 11.28
CA ASP A 3 -0.35 -15.39 9.85
C ASP A 3 -1.04 -14.03 9.67
N ARG A 4 -0.23 -12.96 9.51
CA ARG A 4 -0.77 -11.61 9.26
C ARG A 4 -1.32 -11.58 7.85
N LYS A 5 -2.59 -11.17 7.71
CA LYS A 5 -3.24 -11.01 6.40
C LYS A 5 -2.46 -10.00 5.57
N ARG A 6 -2.16 -10.34 4.32
CA ARG A 6 -1.38 -9.50 3.40
C ARG A 6 -2.28 -8.74 2.45
N ALA A 7 -1.98 -7.48 2.20
CA ALA A 7 -2.66 -6.64 1.22
C ALA A 7 -1.65 -6.02 0.24
N LEU A 8 -1.95 -6.06 -1.05
CA LEU A 8 -1.19 -5.39 -2.10
C LEU A 8 -2.02 -4.20 -2.61
N ILE A 9 -1.46 -2.99 -2.54
CA ILE A 9 -2.13 -1.75 -2.95
C ILE A 9 -1.42 -1.15 -4.16
N THR A 10 -2.15 -0.98 -5.26
CA THR A 10 -1.75 -0.15 -6.40
C THR A 10 -2.22 1.29 -6.18
N GLY A 11 -1.45 2.26 -6.67
CA GLY A 11 -1.78 3.67 -6.42
C GLY A 11 -1.62 4.08 -4.95
N ILE A 12 -0.74 3.39 -4.20
CA ILE A 12 -0.53 3.62 -2.75
C ILE A 12 -0.14 5.07 -2.42
N THR A 13 0.45 5.79 -3.38
CA THR A 13 0.84 7.20 -3.24
C THR A 13 -0.30 8.19 -3.47
N GLY A 14 -1.47 7.73 -3.93
CA GLY A 14 -2.67 8.56 -4.03
C GLY A 14 -3.33 8.77 -2.68
N GLN A 15 -4.26 9.74 -2.59
CA GLN A 15 -4.99 10.02 -1.36
C GLN A 15 -5.70 8.76 -0.85
N ASP A 16 -6.54 8.14 -1.68
CA ASP A 16 -7.29 6.94 -1.29
C ASP A 16 -6.36 5.77 -0.93
N GLY A 17 -5.24 5.64 -1.65
CA GLY A 17 -4.23 4.61 -1.40
C GLY A 17 -3.58 4.76 -0.03
N SER A 18 -3.23 5.99 0.36
CA SER A 18 -2.65 6.29 1.67
C SER A 18 -3.65 6.02 2.81
N TYR A 19 -4.90 6.46 2.67
CA TYR A 19 -5.96 6.25 3.66
C TYR A 19 -6.29 4.77 3.84
N LEU A 20 -6.36 4.01 2.73
CA LEU A 20 -6.58 2.56 2.79
C LEU A 20 -5.39 1.83 3.44
N SER A 21 -4.16 2.26 3.16
CA SER A 21 -2.95 1.69 3.77
C SER A 21 -2.95 1.88 5.28
N GLU A 22 -3.23 3.08 5.78
CA GLU A 22 -3.32 3.37 7.22
C GLU A 22 -4.38 2.51 7.91
N LEU A 23 -5.60 2.47 7.36
CA LEU A 23 -6.68 1.64 7.89
C LEU A 23 -6.31 0.15 7.97
N LEU A 24 -5.61 -0.38 6.96
CA LEU A 24 -5.23 -1.79 6.93
C LEU A 24 -4.09 -2.10 7.91
N LEU A 25 -3.12 -1.20 8.05
CA LEU A 25 -2.08 -1.31 9.06
C LEU A 25 -2.66 -1.31 10.48
N GLU A 26 -3.63 -0.43 10.77
CA GLU A 26 -4.37 -0.42 12.05
C GLU A 26 -5.12 -1.73 12.31
N LYS A 27 -5.61 -2.39 11.25
CA LYS A 27 -6.27 -3.71 11.33
C LYS A 27 -5.28 -4.88 11.43
N GLY A 28 -3.98 -4.63 11.52
CA GLY A 28 -2.94 -5.65 11.67
C GLY A 28 -2.54 -6.36 10.38
N TYR A 29 -2.87 -5.78 9.22
CA TYR A 29 -2.43 -6.30 7.94
C TYR A 29 -0.96 -5.97 7.66
N GLU A 30 -0.33 -6.82 6.87
CA GLU A 30 0.96 -6.54 6.25
C GLU A 30 0.69 -5.93 4.86
N VAL A 31 1.01 -4.65 4.69
CA VAL A 31 0.68 -3.89 3.48
C VAL A 31 1.90 -3.71 2.58
N HIS A 32 1.74 -4.03 1.30
CA HIS A 32 2.74 -3.82 0.26
C HIS A 32 2.20 -2.84 -0.79
N GLY A 33 2.98 -1.81 -1.11
CA GLY A 33 2.61 -0.77 -2.07
C GLY A 33 3.34 -0.90 -3.39
N ILE A 34 2.63 -0.69 -4.51
CA ILE A 34 3.24 -0.53 -5.82
C ILE A 34 3.35 0.96 -6.14
N ILE A 35 4.58 1.43 -6.32
CA ILE A 35 4.89 2.78 -6.79
C ILE A 35 5.21 2.68 -8.29
N ARG A 36 4.56 3.52 -9.10
CA ARG A 36 4.94 3.69 -10.51
C ARG A 36 6.40 4.12 -10.58
N ARG A 37 7.24 3.38 -11.31
CA ARG A 37 8.50 3.94 -11.81
C ARG A 37 8.15 5.07 -12.76
N THR A 38 8.40 6.32 -12.39
CA THR A 38 8.36 7.40 -13.36
C THR A 38 9.52 7.14 -14.33
N SER A 39 9.23 6.89 -15.60
CA SER A 39 10.24 7.11 -16.63
C SER A 39 10.66 8.57 -16.48
N THR A 40 11.96 8.82 -16.38
CA THR A 40 12.57 10.15 -16.36
C THR A 40 11.76 11.13 -17.21
N PHE A 41 11.48 12.32 -16.65
CA PHE A 41 10.84 13.43 -17.36
C PHE A 41 11.51 13.61 -18.73
N ASN A 42 10.71 13.61 -19.80
CA ASN A 42 11.10 14.26 -21.06
C ASN A 42 10.88 15.76 -20.90
#